data_AF-A0A2N1P9B2-F1
#
_entry.id   AF-A0A2N1P9B2-F1
#
_cell.length_a   1.000
_cell.length_b   1.000
_cell.length_c   1.000
_cell.angle_alpha   90.00
_cell.angle_beta   90.00
_cell.angle_gamma   90.00
#
_symmetry.space_group_name_H-M   'P 1'
#
loop_
_entity.id
_entity.type
_entity.pdbx_description
1 polymer ?
#
loop_
_entity_poly.entity_id
_entity_poly.type
_entity_poly.pdbx_seq_one_letter_code
_entity_poly.pdbx_strand_id
1 'polypeptide(L)'
;MGAILTQFRHLLNIKSLWLYLYIFKTIMAFLVTLPLFITVDSALSTSLFGKSLIESWDVSVFTELIALKSDAIAPIIISIFIGLIIYTILMQFANGGLYYLVVSRKLADPGWKDLFAEGGVNFFIHMKITLIMLIVYALLIPAGMFFVNLLGLIGGQMSGTSVLWLMLLKFLIMMFILTAASIFSDSARAASAAYPGKNLREILRHGADFFKPRLGRLFLYYIVTYLPFFIIWLLVEWLALKATGGIGGMVGIIIEFLLFQLAAASRSGQKLWYLIVLGKEFHSVNPGRFVPEQTELSFD
;
A
#
# COMPACT_ATOMS: atom_id res chain seq x y z
N MET A 1 -25.23 -6.04 7.11
CA MET A 1 -24.34 -7.23 7.08
C MET A 1 -24.33 -7.97 5.73
N GLY A 2 -25.48 -8.19 5.07
CA GLY A 2 -25.56 -8.93 3.80
C GLY A 2 -24.74 -8.37 2.62
N ALA A 3 -24.66 -7.04 2.48
CA ALA A 3 -23.85 -6.40 1.41
C ALA A 3 -22.34 -6.67 1.58
N ILE A 4 -21.83 -6.68 2.82
CA ILE A 4 -20.42 -6.92 3.14
C ILE A 4 -20.05 -8.38 2.83
N LEU A 5 -20.90 -9.34 3.22
CA LEU A 5 -20.71 -10.76 2.93
C LEU A 5 -20.72 -11.06 1.42
N THR A 6 -21.58 -10.38 0.65
CA THR A 6 -21.63 -10.51 -0.80
C THR A 6 -20.36 -9.96 -1.47
N GLN A 7 -19.84 -8.84 -0.97
CA GLN A 7 -18.56 -8.30 -1.45
C GLN A 7 -17.37 -9.19 -1.11
N PHE A 8 -17.37 -9.81 0.08
CA PHE A 8 -16.34 -10.76 0.47
C PHE A 8 -16.36 -12.04 -0.39
N ARG A 9 -17.55 -12.57 -0.74
CA ARG A 9 -17.67 -13.68 -1.71
C ARG A 9 -17.09 -13.32 -3.08
N HIS A 10 -17.30 -12.09 -3.56
CA HIS A 10 -16.67 -11.64 -4.80
C HIS A 10 -15.13 -11.61 -4.71
N LEU A 11 -14.55 -11.27 -3.55
CA LEU A 11 -13.11 -11.34 -3.33
C LEU A 11 -12.59 -12.79 -3.45
N LEU A 12 -13.33 -13.76 -2.90
CA LEU A 12 -12.97 -15.18 -3.00
C LEU A 12 -13.07 -15.71 -4.44
N ASN A 13 -14.01 -15.19 -5.23
CA ASN A 13 -14.15 -15.55 -6.64
C ASN A 13 -12.99 -15.05 -7.51
N ILE A 14 -12.21 -14.07 -7.04
CA ILE A 14 -11.02 -13.55 -7.72
C ILE A 14 -9.71 -13.97 -7.04
N LYS A 15 -9.73 -15.12 -6.34
CA LYS A 15 -8.56 -15.68 -5.64
C LYS A 15 -7.32 -15.80 -6.51
N SER A 16 -7.47 -16.05 -7.82
CA SER A 16 -6.36 -16.11 -8.78
C SER A 16 -5.66 -14.76 -8.94
N LEU A 17 -6.43 -13.67 -9.09
CA LEU A 17 -5.90 -12.31 -9.16
C LEU A 17 -5.26 -11.91 -7.82
N TRP A 18 -5.88 -12.27 -6.70
CA TRP A 18 -5.30 -12.02 -5.38
C TRP A 18 -3.95 -12.75 -5.20
N LEU A 19 -3.90 -14.05 -5.51
CA LEU A 19 -2.68 -14.85 -5.44
C LEU A 19 -1.61 -14.30 -6.38
N TYR A 20 -1.97 -13.93 -7.61
CA TYR A 20 -1.06 -13.30 -8.56
C TYR A 20 -0.46 -12.00 -8.00
N LEU A 21 -1.29 -11.09 -7.49
CA LEU A 21 -0.80 -9.83 -6.92
C LEU A 21 0.11 -10.05 -5.71
N TYR A 22 -0.20 -11.07 -4.90
CA TYR A 22 0.67 -11.45 -3.79
C TYR A 22 2.00 -12.01 -4.30
N ILE A 23 2.00 -13.03 -5.17
CA ILE A 23 3.22 -13.64 -5.72
C ILE A 23 4.07 -12.60 -6.45
N PHE A 24 3.46 -11.74 -7.26
CA PHE A 24 4.15 -10.66 -7.96
C PHE A 24 4.85 -9.72 -6.97
N LYS A 25 4.15 -9.23 -5.95
CA LYS A 25 4.76 -8.38 -4.91
C LYS A 25 5.87 -9.10 -4.16
N THR A 26 5.69 -10.39 -3.87
CA THR A 26 6.69 -11.20 -3.19
C THR A 26 7.95 -11.36 -4.04
N ILE A 27 7.82 -11.69 -5.33
CA ILE A 27 8.95 -11.75 -6.26
C ILE A 27 9.67 -10.40 -6.33
N MET A 28 8.91 -9.30 -6.44
CA MET A 28 9.49 -7.95 -6.49
C MET A 28 10.19 -7.58 -5.17
N ALA A 29 9.62 -7.96 -4.03
CA ALA A 29 10.25 -7.78 -2.74
C ALA A 29 11.55 -8.60 -2.64
N PHE A 30 11.58 -9.84 -3.12
CA PHE A 30 12.79 -10.66 -3.16
C PHE A 30 13.88 -10.07 -4.06
N LEU A 31 13.53 -9.53 -5.23
CA LEU A 31 14.50 -8.88 -6.11
C LEU A 31 15.19 -7.68 -5.45
N VAL A 32 14.52 -7.02 -4.50
CA VAL A 32 15.07 -5.88 -3.74
C VAL A 32 15.80 -6.34 -2.48
N THR A 33 15.21 -7.27 -1.74
CA THR A 33 15.69 -7.68 -0.41
C THR A 33 16.85 -8.66 -0.49
N LEU A 34 16.93 -9.51 -1.52
CA LEU A 34 17.99 -10.51 -1.63
C LEU A 34 19.38 -9.90 -1.90
N PRO A 35 19.55 -8.93 -2.82
CA PRO A 35 20.82 -8.23 -2.97
C PRO A 35 21.22 -7.45 -1.70
N LEU A 36 20.24 -6.85 -1.03
CA LEU A 36 20.46 -6.17 0.25
C LEU A 36 20.94 -7.16 1.31
N PHE A 37 20.28 -8.31 1.43
CA PHE A 37 20.65 -9.36 2.38
C PHE A 37 22.06 -9.88 2.11
N ILE A 38 22.41 -10.19 0.87
CA ILE A 38 23.76 -10.64 0.50
C ILE A 38 24.81 -9.57 0.84
N THR A 39 24.51 -8.29 0.57
CA THR A 39 25.43 -7.19 0.88
C THR A 39 25.62 -7.03 2.39
N VAL A 40 24.54 -7.04 3.15
CA VAL A 40 24.58 -6.95 4.62
C VAL A 40 25.29 -8.16 5.21
N ASP A 41 24.94 -9.38 4.80
CA ASP A 41 25.56 -10.62 5.28
C ASP A 41 27.07 -10.67 4.96
N SER A 42 27.48 -10.25 3.76
CA SER A 42 28.91 -10.15 3.41
C SER A 42 29.67 -9.15 4.29
N ALA A 43 29.00 -8.05 4.71
CA ALA A 43 29.59 -7.06 5.60
C ALA A 43 29.62 -7.52 7.07
N LEU A 44 28.64 -8.33 7.49
CA LEU A 44 28.46 -8.80 8.86
C LEU A 44 29.20 -10.09 9.19
N SER A 45 29.33 -11.02 8.24
CA SER A 45 29.98 -12.32 8.42
C SER A 45 31.46 -12.24 8.79
N THR A 46 32.09 -11.10 8.53
CA THR A 46 33.49 -10.80 8.93
C THR A 46 33.60 -10.11 10.29
N SER A 47 32.48 -9.77 10.94
CA SER A 47 32.43 -9.11 12.24
C SER A 47 32.13 -10.09 13.37
N LEU A 48 32.96 -10.11 14.42
CA LEU A 48 32.73 -10.87 15.66
C LEU A 48 31.38 -10.54 16.31
N PHE A 49 30.91 -9.29 16.16
CA PHE A 49 29.62 -8.82 16.68
C PHE A 49 28.44 -9.12 15.75
N GLY A 50 28.69 -9.25 14.44
CA GLY A 50 27.66 -9.65 13.47
C GLY A 50 27.10 -11.05 13.76
N LYS A 51 27.94 -11.94 14.31
CA LYS A 51 27.51 -13.26 14.77
C LYS A 51 26.54 -13.20 15.96
N SER A 52 26.75 -12.25 16.88
CA SER A 52 25.84 -11.99 18.00
C SER A 52 24.47 -11.46 17.52
N LEU A 53 24.43 -10.70 16.42
CA LEU A 53 23.18 -10.24 15.81
C LEU A 53 22.32 -11.40 15.30
N ILE A 54 22.96 -12.43 14.71
CA ILE A 54 22.32 -13.64 14.19
C ILE A 54 21.82 -14.53 15.34
N GLU A 55 22.55 -14.57 16.45
CA GLU A 55 22.26 -15.47 17.57
C GLU A 55 21.33 -14.85 18.64
N SER A 56 21.34 -13.53 18.85
CA SER A 56 20.69 -12.89 20.03
C SER A 56 19.91 -11.60 19.79
N TRP A 57 19.84 -11.08 18.55
CA TRP A 57 19.11 -9.85 18.19
C TRP A 57 19.37 -8.66 19.15
N ASP A 58 20.64 -8.31 19.33
CA ASP A 58 21.08 -7.22 20.21
C ASP A 58 21.17 -5.87 19.45
N VAL A 59 20.43 -4.86 19.93
CA VAL A 59 20.36 -3.51 19.35
C VAL A 59 21.70 -2.75 19.49
N SER A 60 22.54 -3.09 20.47
CA SER A 60 23.86 -2.46 20.65
C SER A 60 24.81 -2.73 19.47
N VAL A 61 24.60 -3.85 18.77
CA VAL A 61 25.35 -4.21 17.56
C VAL A 61 24.99 -3.28 16.39
N PHE A 62 23.76 -2.74 16.32
CA PHE A 62 23.41 -1.74 15.30
C PHE A 62 24.19 -0.43 15.49
N THR A 63 24.32 0.04 16.73
CA THR A 63 25.10 1.26 17.03
C THR A 63 26.58 1.07 16.73
N GLU A 64 27.12 -0.13 16.98
CA GLU A 64 28.53 -0.44 16.72
C GLU A 64 28.80 -0.69 15.22
N LEU A 65 27.86 -1.31 14.50
CA LEU A 65 27.91 -1.43 13.04
C LEU A 65 27.90 -0.08 12.35
N ILE A 66 27.11 0.86 12.86
CA ILE A 66 27.08 2.23 12.36
C ILE A 66 28.43 2.93 12.61
N ALA A 67 29.07 2.66 13.76
CA ALA A 67 30.35 3.25 14.13
C ALA A 67 31.57 2.64 13.42
N LEU A 68 31.61 1.31 13.24
CA LEU A 68 32.74 0.57 12.66
C LEU A 68 32.64 0.38 11.14
N LYS A 69 31.43 0.42 10.59
CA LYS A 69 31.14 0.24 9.16
C LYS A 69 30.25 1.36 8.63
N SER A 70 30.52 2.61 9.04
CA SER A 70 29.85 3.82 8.52
C SER A 70 29.81 3.84 6.99
N ASP A 71 30.87 3.35 6.37
CA ASP A 71 31.05 3.31 4.92
C ASP A 71 30.12 2.29 4.25
N ALA A 72 29.63 1.28 4.98
CA ALA A 72 28.65 0.30 4.49
C ALA A 72 27.22 0.83 4.52
N ILE A 73 26.92 1.85 5.35
CA ILE A 73 25.59 2.46 5.45
C ILE A 73 25.18 3.08 4.12
N ALA A 74 26.08 3.81 3.47
CA ALA A 74 25.77 4.49 2.21
C ALA A 74 25.38 3.51 1.08
N PRO A 75 26.14 2.44 0.78
CA PRO A 75 25.73 1.39 -0.15
C PRO A 75 24.41 0.70 0.21
N ILE A 76 24.15 0.45 1.50
CA ILE A 76 22.88 -0.14 1.98
C ILE A 76 21.71 0.80 1.67
N ILE A 77 21.83 2.08 2.04
CA ILE A 77 20.80 3.10 1.77
C ILE A 77 20.58 3.22 0.26
N ILE A 78 21.64 3.32 -0.54
CA ILE A 78 21.55 3.39 -2.00
C ILE A 78 20.83 2.16 -2.56
N SER A 79 21.14 0.96 -2.07
CA SER A 79 20.49 -0.29 -2.50
C SER A 79 19.00 -0.30 -2.16
N ILE A 80 18.62 0.18 -0.96
CA ILE A 80 17.21 0.36 -0.57
C ILE A 80 16.52 1.34 -1.53
N PHE A 81 17.13 2.50 -1.80
CA PHE A 81 16.57 3.49 -2.71
C PHE A 81 16.38 2.96 -4.13
N ILE A 82 17.39 2.29 -4.69
CA ILE A 82 17.31 1.67 -6.03
C ILE A 82 16.20 0.62 -6.04
N GLY A 83 16.14 -0.23 -5.01
CA GLY A 83 15.10 -1.24 -4.89
C GLY A 83 13.70 -0.65 -4.80
N LEU A 84 13.51 0.42 -4.02
CA LEU A 84 12.25 1.16 -3.90
C LEU A 84 11.84 1.78 -5.24
N ILE A 85 12.80 2.32 -6.02
CA ILE A 85 12.53 2.89 -7.34
C ILE A 85 12.05 1.79 -8.30
N ILE A 86 12.77 0.67 -8.39
CA ILE A 86 12.40 -0.47 -9.23
C ILE A 86 11.02 -0.99 -8.85
N TYR A 87 10.79 -1.24 -7.55
CA TYR A 87 9.49 -1.68 -7.04
C TYR A 87 8.37 -0.70 -7.42
N THR A 88 8.61 0.60 -7.23
CA THR A 88 7.62 1.64 -7.56
C THR A 88 7.26 1.64 -9.03
N ILE A 89 8.24 1.53 -9.92
CA ILE A 89 8.06 1.46 -11.38
C ILE A 89 7.22 0.25 -11.75
N LEU A 90 7.60 -0.94 -11.29
CA LEU A 90 6.90 -2.19 -11.62
C LEU A 90 5.46 -2.20 -11.08
N MET A 91 5.26 -1.62 -9.89
CA MET A 91 3.93 -1.45 -9.34
C MET A 91 3.06 -0.48 -10.14
N GLN A 92 3.61 0.57 -10.77
CA GLN A 92 2.80 1.44 -11.64
C GLN A 92 2.31 0.73 -12.90
N PHE A 93 3.14 -0.16 -13.46
CA PHE A 93 2.71 -1.02 -14.57
C PHE A 93 1.58 -1.96 -14.12
N ALA A 94 1.77 -2.68 -13.01
CA ALA A 94 0.74 -3.59 -12.48
C ALA A 94 -0.56 -2.86 -12.10
N ASN A 95 -0.45 -1.65 -11.56
CA ASN A 95 -1.59 -0.80 -11.25
C ASN A 95 -2.39 -0.46 -12.51
N GLY A 96 -1.74 -0.13 -13.64
CA GLY A 96 -2.43 0.16 -14.90
C GLY A 96 -3.46 -0.91 -15.28
N GLY A 97 -3.03 -2.18 -15.29
CA GLY A 97 -3.92 -3.31 -15.56
C GLY A 97 -4.95 -3.57 -14.44
N LEU A 98 -4.56 -3.39 -13.18
CA LEU A 98 -5.46 -3.60 -12.05
C LEU A 98 -6.63 -2.60 -12.03
N TYR A 99 -6.38 -1.30 -12.22
CA TYR A 99 -7.45 -0.29 -12.28
C TYR A 99 -8.33 -0.49 -13.51
N TYR A 100 -7.78 -0.96 -14.64
CA TYR A 100 -8.59 -1.37 -15.78
C TYR A 100 -9.57 -2.48 -15.42
N LEU A 101 -9.11 -3.60 -14.84
CA LEU A 101 -9.98 -4.73 -14.49
C LEU A 101 -11.09 -4.32 -13.52
N VAL A 102 -10.73 -3.48 -12.55
CA VAL A 102 -11.63 -3.03 -11.49
C VAL A 102 -12.70 -2.05 -12.00
N VAL A 103 -12.35 -1.14 -12.92
CA VAL A 103 -13.31 -0.17 -13.50
C VAL A 103 -14.13 -0.79 -14.65
N SER A 104 -13.53 -1.68 -15.45
CA SER A 104 -14.22 -2.42 -16.52
C SER A 104 -15.11 -3.56 -16.01
N ARG A 105 -14.99 -3.92 -14.73
CA ARG A 105 -15.70 -5.04 -14.08
C ARG A 105 -15.35 -6.43 -14.64
N LYS A 106 -14.28 -6.56 -15.44
CA LYS A 106 -13.77 -7.84 -15.98
C LYS A 106 -12.98 -8.68 -14.97
N LEU A 107 -13.43 -8.71 -13.71
CA LEU A 107 -12.69 -9.32 -12.60
C LEU A 107 -12.76 -10.87 -12.60
N ALA A 108 -13.79 -11.45 -13.20
CA ALA A 108 -14.04 -12.90 -13.18
C ALA A 108 -13.23 -13.69 -14.21
N ASP A 109 -12.85 -13.05 -15.32
CA ASP A 109 -11.96 -13.61 -16.34
C ASP A 109 -10.96 -12.53 -16.77
N PRO A 110 -9.91 -12.29 -15.96
CA PRO A 110 -8.91 -11.29 -16.26
C PRO A 110 -8.06 -11.81 -17.41
N GLY A 111 -8.46 -11.52 -18.65
CA GLY A 111 -7.64 -11.80 -19.83
C GLY A 111 -6.24 -11.22 -19.62
N TRP A 112 -5.23 -12.07 -19.45
CA TRP A 112 -3.87 -11.63 -19.11
C TRP A 112 -3.32 -10.63 -20.14
N LYS A 113 -3.66 -10.84 -21.42
CA LYS A 113 -3.29 -9.92 -22.50
C LYS A 113 -3.82 -8.51 -22.25
N ASP A 114 -5.09 -8.38 -21.84
CA ASP A 114 -5.71 -7.10 -21.53
C ASP A 114 -5.03 -6.45 -20.31
N LEU A 115 -4.71 -7.23 -19.28
CA LEU A 115 -4.02 -6.73 -18.08
C LEU A 115 -2.64 -6.14 -18.41
N PHE A 116 -1.83 -6.84 -19.22
CA PHE A 116 -0.50 -6.36 -19.61
C PHE A 116 -0.58 -5.18 -20.59
N ALA A 117 -1.49 -5.23 -21.56
CA ALA A 117 -1.70 -4.13 -22.52
C ALA A 117 -2.11 -2.84 -21.79
N GLU A 118 -3.08 -2.94 -20.88
CA GLU A 118 -3.56 -1.81 -20.09
C GLU A 118 -2.55 -1.35 -19.03
N GLY A 119 -1.72 -2.27 -18.54
CA GLY A 119 -0.52 -1.93 -17.76
C GLY A 119 0.40 -0.98 -18.52
N GLY A 120 0.70 -1.30 -19.78
CA GLY A 120 1.53 -0.46 -20.65
C GLY A 120 0.88 0.88 -21.00
N VAL A 121 -0.39 0.87 -21.40
CA VAL A 121 -1.13 2.09 -21.80
C VAL A 121 -1.19 3.11 -20.66
N ASN A 122 -1.45 2.67 -19.43
CA ASN A 122 -1.64 3.56 -18.29
C ASN A 122 -0.35 3.86 -17.51
N PHE A 123 0.76 3.17 -17.82
CA PHE A 123 2.02 3.23 -17.07
C PHE A 123 2.50 4.67 -16.82
N PHE A 124 2.65 5.48 -17.86
CA PHE A 124 3.19 6.83 -17.75
C PHE A 124 2.27 7.77 -16.94
N ILE A 125 0.96 7.63 -17.08
CA ILE A 125 0.00 8.43 -16.30
C ILE A 125 0.07 8.01 -14.83
N HIS A 126 0.15 6.72 -14.52
CA HIS A 126 0.28 6.22 -13.15
C HIS A 126 1.60 6.63 -12.50
N MET A 127 2.69 6.68 -13.26
CA MET A 127 3.97 7.26 -12.84
C MET A 127 3.82 8.74 -12.51
N LYS A 128 3.20 9.54 -13.39
CA LYS A 128 2.95 10.97 -13.14
C LYS A 128 2.08 11.20 -11.91
N ILE A 129 1.00 10.43 -11.73
CA ILE A 129 0.16 10.47 -10.52
C ILE A 129 1.01 10.16 -9.29
N THR A 130 1.85 9.14 -9.35
CA THR A 130 2.73 8.74 -8.23
C THR A 130 3.73 9.84 -7.85
N LEU A 131 4.36 10.48 -8.84
CA LEU A 131 5.28 11.61 -8.59
C LEU A 131 4.55 12.80 -7.94
N ILE A 132 3.35 13.13 -8.40
CA ILE A 132 2.53 14.16 -7.75
C ILE A 132 2.20 13.76 -6.31
N MET A 133 1.80 12.52 -6.09
CA MET A 133 1.49 12.05 -4.74
C MET A 133 2.70 12.03 -3.83
N LEU A 134 3.90 11.75 -4.34
CA LEU A 134 5.13 11.87 -3.54
C LEU A 134 5.35 13.31 -3.08
N ILE A 135 5.15 14.29 -3.96
CA ILE A 135 5.22 15.72 -3.59
C ILE A 135 4.12 16.05 -2.56
N VAL A 136 2.89 15.59 -2.79
CA VAL A 136 1.77 15.79 -1.86
C VAL A 136 2.09 15.19 -0.49
N TYR A 137 2.62 13.97 -0.40
CA TYR A 137 3.01 13.34 0.85
C TYR A 137 4.20 14.05 1.52
N ALA A 138 5.20 14.48 0.73
CA ALA A 138 6.34 15.24 1.22
C ALA A 138 5.93 16.61 1.80
N LEU A 139 4.80 17.18 1.37
CA LEU A 139 4.22 18.41 1.93
C LEU A 139 3.28 18.13 3.11
N LEU A 140 2.42 17.11 2.98
CA LEU A 140 1.40 16.77 3.98
C LEU A 140 2.02 16.21 5.26
N ILE A 141 3.12 15.45 5.19
CA ILE A 141 3.76 14.89 6.38
C ILE A 141 4.35 16.01 7.27
N PRO A 142 5.19 16.93 6.78
CA PRO A 142 5.66 18.07 7.57
C PRO A 142 4.54 19.01 8.00
N ALA A 143 3.57 19.32 7.14
CA ALA A 143 2.44 20.16 7.51
C ALA A 143 1.60 19.50 8.62
N GLY A 144 1.34 18.19 8.49
CA GLY A 144 0.67 17.39 9.51
C GLY A 144 1.45 17.39 10.82
N MET A 145 2.77 17.19 10.78
CA MET A 145 3.63 17.29 11.96
C MET A 145 3.61 18.69 12.58
N PHE A 146 3.59 19.75 11.78
CA PHE A 146 3.49 21.12 12.25
C PHE A 146 2.16 21.36 12.99
N PHE A 147 1.02 21.00 12.40
CA PHE A 147 -0.29 21.13 13.06
C PHE A 147 -0.39 20.25 14.31
N VAL A 148 0.17 19.04 14.26
CA VAL A 148 0.27 18.13 15.41
C VAL A 148 1.12 18.74 16.53
N ASN A 149 2.22 19.40 16.20
CA ASN A 149 3.09 20.05 17.18
C ASN A 149 2.46 21.32 17.76
N LEU A 150 1.72 22.09 16.95
CA LEU A 150 0.94 23.24 17.40
C LEU A 150 -0.13 22.82 18.42
N LEU A 151 -0.84 21.72 18.17
CA LEU A 151 -1.76 21.12 19.15
C LEU A 151 -1.02 20.61 20.40
N GLY A 152 0.24 20.20 20.27
CA GLY A 152 1.11 19.83 21.39
C GLY A 152 1.49 21.01 22.28
N LEU A 153 1.71 22.20 21.72
CA LEU A 153 1.98 23.42 22.49
C LEU A 153 0.77 23.83 23.34
N ILE A 154 -0.44 23.68 22.80
CA ILE A 154 -1.70 23.91 23.54
C ILE A 154 -1.91 22.84 24.63
N GLY A 155 -1.53 21.59 24.35
CA GLY A 155 -1.63 20.47 25.28
C GLY A 155 -0.47 20.34 26.28
N GLY A 156 0.57 21.17 26.22
CA GLY A 156 1.80 21.03 27.01
C GLY A 156 1.61 21.22 28.53
N GLN A 157 0.45 21.72 28.96
CA GLN A 157 0.06 21.84 30.36
C GLN A 157 -0.85 20.69 30.83
N MET A 158 -1.20 19.76 29.94
CA MET A 158 -2.04 18.60 30.27
C MET A 158 -1.17 17.46 30.81
N SER A 159 -1.62 16.81 31.88
CA SER A 159 -1.03 15.59 32.41
C SER A 159 -2.06 14.45 32.45
N GLY A 160 -1.58 13.20 32.49
CA GLY A 160 -2.43 12.02 32.58
C GLY A 160 -3.29 11.76 31.32
N THR A 161 -4.55 11.36 31.53
CA THR A 161 -5.48 10.88 30.48
C THR A 161 -5.71 11.88 29.35
N SER A 162 -5.63 13.18 29.62
CA SER A 162 -5.83 14.24 28.63
C SER A 162 -4.76 14.25 27.54
N VAL A 163 -3.52 13.86 27.86
CA VAL A 163 -2.43 13.73 26.88
C VAL A 163 -2.70 12.58 25.93
N LEU A 164 -3.22 11.45 26.43
CA LEU A 164 -3.58 10.29 25.61
C LEU A 164 -4.68 10.64 24.60
N TRP A 165 -5.71 11.37 25.02
CA TRP A 165 -6.77 11.84 24.11
C TRP A 165 -6.23 12.79 23.02
N LEU A 166 -5.32 13.68 23.39
CA LEU A 166 -4.66 14.59 22.43
C LEU A 166 -3.78 13.80 21.43
N MET A 167 -3.02 12.81 21.89
CA MET A 167 -2.22 11.93 21.02
C MET A 167 -3.10 11.11 20.07
N LEU A 168 -4.22 10.58 20.57
CA LEU A 168 -5.19 9.86 19.75
C LEU A 168 -5.80 10.77 18.69
N LEU A 169 -6.21 12.00 19.06
CA LEU A 169 -6.74 12.98 18.12
C LEU A 169 -5.72 13.33 17.02
N LYS A 170 -4.46 13.55 17.39
CA LYS A 170 -3.35 13.79 16.44
C LYS A 170 -3.20 12.64 15.45
N PHE A 171 -3.19 11.41 15.95
CA PHE A 171 -3.14 10.20 15.12
C PHE A 171 -4.32 10.12 14.15
N LEU A 172 -5.54 10.38 14.64
CA LEU A 172 -6.76 10.35 13.81
C LEU A 172 -6.74 11.41 12.70
N ILE A 173 -6.27 12.64 12.99
CA ILE A 173 -6.13 13.70 11.99
C ILE A 173 -5.13 13.30 10.90
N MET A 174 -3.95 12.80 11.30
CA MET A 174 -2.93 12.34 10.35
C MET A 174 -3.45 11.19 9.48
N MET A 175 -4.09 10.20 10.11
CA MET A 175 -4.72 9.08 9.41
C MET A 175 -5.79 9.54 8.42
N PHE A 176 -6.61 10.51 8.81
CA PHE A 176 -7.65 11.07 7.94
C PHE A 176 -7.04 11.72 6.68
N ILE A 177 -6.04 12.58 6.85
CA ILE A 177 -5.37 13.29 5.75
C ILE A 177 -4.68 12.31 4.79
N LEU A 178 -3.89 11.37 5.33
CA LEU A 178 -3.16 10.39 4.51
C LEU A 178 -4.12 9.45 3.77
N THR A 179 -5.21 9.04 4.42
CA THR A 179 -6.24 8.21 3.80
C THR A 179 -6.96 8.97 2.70
N ALA A 180 -7.36 10.22 2.93
CA ALA A 180 -7.98 11.06 1.90
C ALA A 180 -7.08 11.24 0.67
N ALA A 181 -5.78 11.48 0.88
CA ALA A 181 -4.79 11.55 -0.18
C ALA A 181 -4.65 10.23 -0.95
N SER A 182 -4.63 9.09 -0.25
CA SER A 182 -4.63 7.75 -0.89
C SER A 182 -5.88 7.51 -1.73
N ILE A 183 -7.07 7.82 -1.20
CA ILE A 183 -8.35 7.64 -1.90
C ILE A 183 -8.42 8.53 -3.16
N PHE A 184 -7.95 9.77 -3.06
CA PHE A 184 -7.87 10.67 -4.21
C PHE A 184 -6.94 10.10 -5.29
N SER A 185 -5.77 9.59 -4.88
CA SER A 185 -4.83 8.93 -5.78
C SER A 185 -5.44 7.71 -6.48
N ASP A 186 -6.19 6.88 -5.74
CA ASP A 186 -6.91 5.74 -6.30
C ASP A 186 -8.00 6.18 -7.29
N SER A 187 -8.69 7.28 -7.00
CA SER A 187 -9.72 7.87 -7.87
C SER A 187 -9.13 8.40 -9.17
N ALA A 188 -7.96 9.05 -9.13
CA ALA A 188 -7.26 9.51 -10.32
C ALA A 188 -6.76 8.34 -11.19
N ARG A 189 -6.26 7.26 -10.57
CA ARG A 189 -5.86 6.05 -11.30
C ARG A 189 -7.08 5.35 -11.94
N ALA A 190 -8.22 5.29 -11.26
CA ALA A 190 -9.47 4.80 -11.84
C ALA A 190 -9.92 5.65 -13.04
N ALA A 191 -9.84 6.98 -12.92
CA ALA A 191 -10.14 7.90 -14.02
C ALA A 191 -9.23 7.69 -15.24
N SER A 192 -7.93 7.46 -15.02
CA SER A 192 -7.00 7.16 -16.13
C SER A 192 -7.37 5.89 -16.89
N ALA A 193 -7.83 4.85 -16.18
CA ALA A 193 -8.25 3.60 -16.81
C ALA A 193 -9.57 3.77 -17.60
N ALA A 194 -10.46 4.65 -17.14
CA ALA A 194 -11.73 4.97 -17.81
C ALA A 194 -11.54 5.87 -19.05
N TYR A 195 -10.52 6.72 -19.06
CA TYR A 195 -10.24 7.66 -20.15
C TYR A 195 -8.79 7.59 -20.63
N PRO A 196 -8.40 6.50 -21.32
CA PRO A 196 -7.06 6.40 -21.91
C PRO A 196 -6.85 7.54 -22.92
N GLY A 197 -5.65 8.13 -22.93
CA GLY A 197 -5.27 9.21 -23.85
C GLY A 197 -5.62 10.63 -23.39
N LYS A 198 -6.37 10.80 -22.30
CA LYS A 198 -6.57 12.13 -21.69
C LYS A 198 -5.29 12.61 -20.99
N ASN A 199 -5.09 13.93 -20.96
CA ASN A 199 -3.94 14.52 -20.27
C ASN A 199 -4.08 14.38 -18.74
N LEU A 200 -2.96 14.52 -18.01
CA LEU A 200 -2.94 14.36 -16.55
C LEU A 200 -3.90 15.32 -15.83
N ARG A 201 -4.05 16.56 -16.33
CA ARG A 201 -4.92 17.56 -15.73
C ARG A 201 -6.39 17.14 -15.78
N GLU A 202 -6.83 16.61 -16.90
CA GLU A 202 -8.19 16.08 -17.09
C GLU A 202 -8.41 14.84 -16.23
N ILE A 203 -7.43 13.92 -16.16
CA ILE A 203 -7.50 12.76 -15.26
C ILE A 203 -7.64 13.18 -13.79
N LEU A 204 -6.84 14.13 -13.32
CA LEU A 204 -6.93 14.64 -11.95
C LEU A 204 -8.27 15.34 -11.69
N ARG A 205 -8.82 16.04 -12.69
CA ARG A 205 -10.14 16.66 -12.60
C ARG A 205 -11.24 15.61 -12.48
N HIS A 206 -11.26 14.60 -13.36
CA HIS A 206 -12.22 13.49 -13.26
C HIS A 206 -12.10 12.74 -11.93
N GLY A 207 -10.87 12.51 -11.46
CA GLY A 207 -10.62 11.94 -10.13
C GLY A 207 -11.20 12.82 -9.01
N ALA A 208 -11.03 14.14 -9.08
CA ALA A 208 -11.56 15.08 -8.10
C ALA A 208 -13.10 15.17 -8.12
N ASP A 209 -13.70 15.20 -9.30
CA ASP A 209 -15.15 15.27 -9.51
C ASP A 209 -15.84 14.01 -8.98
N PHE A 210 -15.19 12.85 -9.09
CA PHE A 210 -15.63 11.62 -8.44
C PHE A 210 -15.44 11.66 -6.92
N PHE A 211 -14.24 12.05 -6.47
CA PHE A 211 -13.79 11.98 -5.07
C PHE A 211 -14.54 12.92 -4.12
N LYS A 212 -14.62 14.21 -4.45
CA LYS A 212 -15.16 15.27 -3.56
C LYS A 212 -16.57 14.94 -3.01
N PRO A 213 -17.57 14.62 -3.84
CA PRO A 213 -18.92 14.32 -3.34
C PRO A 213 -19.02 12.98 -2.59
N ARG A 214 -17.99 12.13 -2.67
CA ARG A 214 -18.02 10.75 -2.15
C ARG A 214 -16.99 10.49 -1.05
N LEU A 215 -16.25 11.51 -0.61
CA LEU A 215 -15.16 11.38 0.37
C LEU A 215 -15.59 10.55 1.59
N GLY A 216 -16.70 10.91 2.25
CA GLY A 216 -17.17 10.19 3.44
C GLY A 216 -17.48 8.71 3.18
N ARG A 217 -18.12 8.40 2.04
CA ARG A 217 -18.45 7.02 1.66
C ARG A 217 -17.20 6.21 1.31
N LEU A 218 -16.29 6.77 0.52
CA LEU A 218 -15.03 6.13 0.15
C LEU A 218 -14.13 5.91 1.37
N PHE A 219 -14.13 6.85 2.32
CA PHE A 219 -13.42 6.74 3.58
C PHE A 219 -13.99 5.61 4.44
N LEU A 220 -15.32 5.51 4.54
CA LEU A 220 -15.98 4.41 5.24
C LEU A 220 -15.62 3.06 4.60
N TYR A 221 -15.62 2.94 3.27
CA TYR A 221 -15.19 1.72 2.59
C TYR A 221 -13.72 1.40 2.88
N TYR A 222 -12.85 2.41 2.91
CA TYR A 222 -11.46 2.21 3.29
C TYR A 222 -11.34 1.68 4.72
N ILE A 223 -12.03 2.26 5.71
CA ILE A 223 -11.99 1.78 7.10
C ILE A 223 -12.56 0.36 7.23
N VAL A 224 -13.74 0.10 6.64
CA VAL A 224 -14.40 -1.20 6.73
C VAL A 224 -13.53 -2.31 6.12
N THR A 225 -12.85 -2.01 5.02
CA THR A 225 -11.90 -2.96 4.43
C THR A 225 -10.58 -3.01 5.19
N TYR A 226 -10.10 -1.91 5.79
CA TYR A 226 -8.82 -1.84 6.49
C TYR A 226 -8.85 -2.53 7.86
N LEU A 227 -9.90 -2.28 8.66
CA LEU A 227 -9.96 -2.65 10.07
C LEU A 227 -9.78 -4.17 10.33
N PRO A 228 -10.43 -5.09 9.59
CA PRO A 228 -10.22 -6.53 9.79
C PRO A 228 -8.75 -6.94 9.60
N PHE A 229 -8.08 -6.32 8.63
CA PHE A 229 -6.68 -6.64 8.29
C PHE A 229 -5.70 -6.00 9.24
N PHE A 230 -6.04 -4.83 9.79
CA PHE A 230 -5.29 -4.22 10.88
C PHE A 230 -5.33 -5.10 12.13
N ILE A 231 -6.48 -5.69 12.46
CA ILE A 231 -6.61 -6.64 13.56
C ILE A 231 -5.77 -7.90 13.31
N ILE A 232 -5.83 -8.46 12.09
CA ILE A 232 -4.99 -9.61 11.71
C ILE A 232 -3.50 -9.26 11.83
N TRP A 233 -3.09 -8.07 11.39
CA TRP A 233 -1.72 -7.60 11.49
C TRP A 233 -1.26 -7.46 12.95
N LEU A 234 -2.06 -6.83 13.82
CA LEU A 234 -1.76 -6.75 15.25
C LEU A 234 -1.66 -8.13 15.91
N LEU A 235 -2.53 -9.06 15.53
CA LEU A 235 -2.49 -10.45 16.01
C LEU A 235 -1.20 -11.14 15.55
N VAL A 236 -0.81 -10.95 14.30
CA VAL A 236 0.43 -11.46 13.72
C VAL A 236 1.65 -10.91 14.45
N GLU A 237 1.73 -9.59 14.66
CA GLU A 237 2.85 -9.00 15.42
C GLU A 237 2.92 -9.54 16.84
N TRP A 238 1.77 -9.63 17.52
CA TRP A 238 1.72 -10.17 18.88
C TRP A 238 2.18 -11.64 18.93
N LEU A 239 1.78 -12.46 17.96
CA LEU A 239 2.22 -13.85 17.84
C LEU A 239 3.72 -13.93 17.50
N ALA A 240 4.22 -13.05 16.63
CA ALA A 240 5.62 -13.00 16.25
C ALA A 240 6.51 -12.65 17.45
N LEU A 241 6.17 -11.59 18.20
CA LEU A 241 6.88 -11.20 19.42
C LEU A 241 6.93 -12.32 20.47
N LYS A 242 5.84 -13.08 20.60
CA LYS A 242 5.80 -14.26 21.47
C LYS A 242 6.65 -15.41 20.96
N ALA A 243 6.69 -15.64 19.65
CA ALA A 243 7.47 -16.70 19.04
C ALA A 243 8.98 -16.43 19.14
N THR A 244 9.41 -15.19 18.86
CA THR A 244 10.81 -14.78 18.99
C THR A 244 11.27 -14.72 20.45
N GLY A 245 10.43 -14.23 21.35
CA GLY A 245 10.75 -14.18 22.79
C GLY A 245 10.65 -15.53 23.52
N GLY A 246 9.88 -16.50 23.00
CA GLY A 246 9.56 -17.76 23.68
C GLY A 246 10.26 -19.00 23.12
N ILE A 247 10.40 -19.12 21.80
CA ILE A 247 10.91 -20.35 21.17
C ILE A 247 12.42 -20.26 20.86
N GLY A 248 13.00 -19.06 20.80
CA GLY A 248 14.43 -18.84 20.62
C GLY A 248 15.02 -19.37 19.30
N GLY A 249 15.97 -18.64 18.72
CA GLY A 249 16.73 -19.09 17.55
C GLY A 249 15.92 -19.24 16.25
N MET A 250 16.43 -20.08 15.34
CA MET A 250 15.98 -20.19 13.94
C MET A 250 14.50 -20.56 13.77
N VAL A 251 13.92 -21.32 14.70
CA VAL A 251 12.50 -21.71 14.65
C VAL A 251 11.58 -20.51 14.89
N GLY A 252 11.93 -19.64 15.85
CA GLY A 252 11.20 -18.38 16.08
C GLY A 252 11.22 -17.46 14.85
N ILE A 253 12.38 -17.34 14.21
CA ILE A 253 12.58 -16.54 12.99
C ILE A 253 11.73 -17.08 11.82
N ILE A 254 11.68 -18.40 11.63
CA ILE A 254 10.86 -19.02 10.58
C ILE A 254 9.37 -18.75 10.82
N ILE A 255 8.90 -18.90 12.06
CA ILE A 255 7.50 -18.63 12.42
C ILE A 255 7.15 -17.17 12.18
N GLU A 256 8.00 -16.24 12.63
CA GLU A 256 7.85 -14.81 12.39
C GLU A 256 7.77 -14.49 10.89
N PHE A 257 8.68 -15.05 10.08
CA PHE A 257 8.65 -14.87 8.63
C PHE A 257 7.33 -15.35 8.01
N LEU A 258 6.85 -16.55 8.38
CA LEU A 258 5.58 -17.08 7.88
C LEU A 258 4.39 -16.19 8.27
N LEU A 259 4.37 -15.68 9.50
CA LEU A 259 3.34 -14.76 9.95
C LEU A 259 3.38 -13.43 9.17
N PHE A 260 4.56 -12.89 8.90
CA PHE A 260 4.71 -11.71 8.04
C PHE A 260 4.22 -11.96 6.61
N GLN A 261 4.47 -13.13 6.03
CA GLN A 261 3.96 -13.48 4.71
C GLN A 261 2.41 -13.54 4.68
N LEU A 262 1.79 -14.09 5.73
CA LEU A 262 0.35 -14.09 5.89
C LEU A 262 -0.21 -12.66 6.02
N ALA A 263 0.45 -11.80 6.78
CA ALA A 263 0.05 -10.39 6.88
C ALA A 263 0.18 -9.66 5.53
N ALA A 264 1.24 -9.91 4.77
CA ALA A 264 1.46 -9.33 3.44
C ALA A 264 0.41 -9.80 2.41
N ALA A 265 0.08 -11.09 2.41
CA ALA A 265 -0.99 -11.66 1.59
C ALA A 265 -2.34 -11.04 1.95
N SER A 266 -2.64 -10.95 3.25
CA SER A 266 -3.86 -10.33 3.77
C SER A 266 -3.94 -8.86 3.36
N ARG A 267 -2.86 -8.09 3.49
CA ARG A 267 -2.82 -6.67 3.08
C ARG A 267 -3.09 -6.48 1.59
N SER A 268 -2.63 -7.41 0.75
CA SER A 268 -2.95 -7.39 -0.68
C SER A 268 -4.43 -7.65 -0.95
N GLY A 269 -5.04 -8.56 -0.20
CA GLY A 269 -6.48 -8.83 -0.26
C GLY A 269 -7.32 -7.62 0.18
N GLN A 270 -6.90 -6.92 1.23
CA GLN A 270 -7.54 -5.68 1.69
C GLN A 270 -7.58 -4.61 0.60
N LYS A 271 -6.41 -4.31 0.01
CA LYS A 271 -6.33 -3.28 -1.03
C LYS A 271 -7.16 -3.67 -2.25
N LEU A 272 -7.14 -4.94 -2.64
CA LEU A 272 -7.96 -5.45 -3.74
C LEU A 272 -9.45 -5.31 -3.44
N TRP A 273 -9.90 -5.67 -2.24
CA TRP A 273 -11.30 -5.51 -1.83
C TRP A 273 -11.74 -4.05 -1.89
N TYR A 274 -10.93 -3.14 -1.33
CA TYR A 274 -11.18 -1.71 -1.44
C TYR A 274 -11.29 -1.24 -2.89
N LEU A 275 -10.34 -1.65 -3.75
CA LEU A 275 -10.34 -1.26 -5.16
C LEU A 275 -11.60 -1.76 -5.88
N ILE A 276 -12.04 -2.99 -5.66
CA ILE A 276 -13.29 -3.51 -6.27
C ILE A 276 -14.48 -2.62 -5.93
N VAL A 277 -14.61 -2.21 -4.66
CA VAL A 277 -15.71 -1.34 -4.23
C VAL A 277 -15.58 0.04 -4.89
N LEU A 278 -14.38 0.62 -4.90
CA LEU A 278 -14.11 1.90 -5.56
C LEU A 278 -14.41 1.83 -7.06
N GLY A 279 -13.98 0.78 -7.77
CA GLY A 279 -14.22 0.61 -9.20
C GLY A 279 -15.68 0.44 -9.55
N LYS A 280 -16.44 -0.31 -8.73
CA LYS A 280 -17.89 -0.44 -8.90
C LYS A 280 -18.59 0.91 -8.80
N GLU A 281 -18.25 1.70 -7.78
CA GLU A 281 -18.78 3.05 -7.56
C GLU A 281 -18.32 3.98 -8.71
N PHE A 282 -17.04 3.94 -9.08
CA PHE A 282 -16.48 4.75 -10.16
C PHE A 282 -17.18 4.47 -11.48
N HIS A 283 -17.27 3.21 -11.89
CA HIS A 283 -17.96 2.80 -13.12
C HIS A 283 -19.42 3.26 -13.16
N SER A 284 -20.13 3.25 -12.02
CA SER A 284 -21.55 3.65 -11.98
C SER A 284 -21.79 5.14 -12.24
N VAL A 285 -20.78 5.98 -12.00
CA VAL A 285 -20.85 7.44 -12.11
C VAL A 285 -20.11 7.92 -13.36
N ASN A 286 -18.95 7.28 -13.53
CA ASN A 286 -17.77 7.59 -14.31
C ASN A 286 -17.38 6.47 -15.29
N PRO A 287 -18.25 5.89 -16.14
CA PRO A 287 -17.88 4.68 -16.88
C PRO A 287 -16.80 4.94 -17.95
N GLY A 288 -16.62 6.19 -18.40
CA GLY A 288 -15.68 6.53 -19.46
C GLY A 288 -15.90 5.70 -20.71
N ARG A 289 -14.85 5.04 -21.22
CA ARG A 289 -14.95 4.13 -22.38
C ARG A 289 -15.75 2.84 -22.13
N PHE A 290 -16.20 2.60 -20.90
CA PHE A 290 -16.95 1.40 -20.50
C PHE A 290 -18.45 1.65 -20.41
N VAL A 291 -18.97 2.69 -21.10
CA VAL A 291 -20.41 2.83 -21.27
C VAL A 291 -20.92 1.52 -21.89
N PRO A 292 -21.99 0.90 -21.36
CA PRO A 292 -22.65 -0.17 -22.08
C PRO A 292 -22.91 0.35 -23.49
N GLU A 293 -22.59 -0.44 -24.53
CA GLU A 293 -23.15 -0.17 -25.86
C GLU A 293 -24.64 0.06 -25.63
N GLN A 294 -25.07 1.32 -25.73
CA GLN A 294 -26.48 1.59 -25.94
C GLN A 294 -26.72 0.87 -27.24
N THR A 295 -27.44 -0.25 -27.17
CA THR A 295 -28.17 -0.83 -28.31
C THR A 295 -28.52 0.35 -29.19
N GLU A 296 -27.87 0.43 -30.35
CA GLU A 296 -28.27 1.34 -31.40
C GLU A 296 -29.77 1.15 -31.48
N LEU A 297 -30.53 2.13 -31.01
CA LEU A 297 -31.93 2.25 -31.35
C LEU A 297 -31.87 2.54 -32.84
N SER A 298 -31.82 1.47 -33.63
CA SER A 298 -32.21 1.49 -35.02
C SER A 298 -33.65 1.97 -34.99
N PHE A 299 -33.82 3.28 -35.16
CA PHE A 299 -35.08 3.80 -35.61
C PHE A 299 -35.22 3.29 -37.05
N ASP A 300 -35.91 2.16 -37.17
CA ASP A 300 -36.52 1.73 -38.44
C ASP A 300 -37.49 2.81 -38.93
#